data_AF-A0A6P8Y846-F1
#
_entry.id   AF-A0A6P8Y846-F1
#
_cell.length_a   1.000
_cell.length_b   1.000
_cell.length_c   1.000
_cell.angle_alpha   90.00
_cell.angle_beta   90.00
_cell.angle_gamma   90.00
#
_symmetry.space_group_name_H-M   'P 1'
#
loop_
_entity.id
_entity.type
_entity.pdbx_description
1 polymer ?
#
loop_
_entity_poly.entity_id
_entity_poly.type
_entity_poly.pdbx_seq_one_letter_code
_entity_poly.pdbx_strand_id
1 'polypeptide(L)'
;MEFIRQIQNDRHSEAFGCSFKNSEFQREVRKGFQSILVFKCSMCNEETRLNTDLRGPDELGVNDAMVLGAVAGGGGFANVDEIAAAADMPCMSQPTYIAHEAKVGAMFEQAALESMQKAGAEEKRLALENNDLAPDGTPRIRVIADGMWSKRSYGNKYDAKSGTASIVGFRTRKVLYYGTRNKHCYVCVLDANQNKPKRDHECSKNFTGHSGQMEAAIILEGFKASVEMHGVKYYQLVGDRDSSVYNTLLEKPPYGSLELVEKIDCKNHLLRNYRSWTIELHGNTKLPLPDHVDPRDQRAVTAMKKEMLALRCHIRDNVKRLSNGIAKASTYRGAEKGNGNFGLVKGRRGCSRQLITSVFFFADRLDVRIQRLQQDILNVAAHPKPARPRPPLQHQQPLPKPRPPLRHQQPFPKPRPRSQRRKTWCPGCRRQACGAS
;
A
#
# COMPACT_ATOMS: atom_id res chain seq x y z
N MET A 1 29.39 -2.71 -31.31
CA MET A 1 30.66 -2.50 -32.05
C MET A 1 31.90 -2.90 -31.25
N GLU A 2 31.83 -3.07 -29.93
CA GLU A 2 33.01 -3.36 -29.10
C GLU A 2 33.67 -4.72 -29.36
N PHE A 3 32.91 -5.73 -29.79
CA PHE A 3 33.48 -7.04 -30.16
C PHE A 3 34.45 -6.95 -31.35
N ILE A 4 34.08 -6.23 -32.42
CA ILE A 4 34.95 -6.06 -33.59
C ILE A 4 36.19 -5.23 -33.24
N ARG A 5 36.06 -4.25 -32.34
CA ARG A 5 37.22 -3.48 -31.85
C ARG A 5 38.21 -4.36 -31.10
N GLN A 6 37.75 -5.33 -30.31
CA GLN A 6 38.67 -6.27 -29.65
C GLN A 6 39.51 -7.05 -30.67
N ILE A 7 38.93 -7.46 -31.81
CA ILE A 7 39.66 -8.10 -32.91
C ILE A 7 40.65 -7.13 -33.55
N GLN A 8 40.22 -5.90 -33.85
CA GLN A 8 41.07 -4.89 -34.50
C GLN A 8 42.25 -4.44 -33.64
N ASN A 9 42.07 -4.49 -32.31
CA ASN A 9 43.08 -4.07 -31.33
C ASN A 9 43.94 -5.24 -30.82
N ASP A 10 43.70 -6.47 -31.29
CA ASP A 10 44.52 -7.63 -30.95
C ASP A 10 45.91 -7.47 -31.56
N ARG A 11 46.91 -7.24 -30.71
CA ARG A 11 48.31 -7.09 -31.11
C ARG A 11 49.13 -8.20 -30.48
N HIS A 12 49.82 -8.95 -31.32
CA HIS A 12 50.78 -9.97 -30.88
C HIS A 12 52.19 -9.40 -30.88
N SER A 13 53.14 -10.14 -30.29
CA SER A 13 54.57 -9.81 -30.38
C SER A 13 55.03 -9.51 -31.81
N GLU A 14 55.72 -8.37 -32.01
CA GLU A 14 56.25 -7.94 -33.31
C GLU A 14 57.28 -8.93 -33.89
N ALA A 15 57.86 -9.80 -33.06
CA ALA A 15 58.91 -10.75 -33.44
C ALA A 15 58.49 -11.71 -34.57
N PHE A 16 57.20 -12.03 -34.69
CA PHE A 16 56.67 -12.95 -35.70
C PHE A 16 55.83 -12.28 -36.78
N GLY A 17 55.56 -10.97 -36.67
CA GLY A 17 54.68 -10.24 -37.59
C GLY A 17 53.25 -10.82 -37.68
N CYS A 18 52.80 -11.54 -36.65
CA CYS A 18 51.51 -12.20 -36.63
C CYS A 18 50.36 -11.26 -36.22
N SER A 19 49.14 -11.64 -36.57
CA SER A 19 47.91 -10.93 -36.21
C SER A 19 46.80 -11.92 -35.85
N PHE A 20 45.63 -11.42 -35.45
CA PHE A 20 44.45 -12.26 -35.21
C PHE A 20 44.09 -13.17 -36.40
N LYS A 21 44.47 -12.83 -37.64
CA LYS A 21 44.28 -13.71 -38.81
C LYS A 21 45.00 -15.06 -38.69
N ASN A 22 46.06 -15.12 -37.88
CA ASN A 22 46.83 -16.33 -37.61
C ASN A 22 46.31 -17.09 -36.38
N SER A 23 45.21 -16.64 -35.78
CA SER A 23 44.64 -17.24 -34.58
C SER A 23 43.55 -18.23 -34.91
N GLU A 24 43.63 -19.40 -34.29
CA GLU A 24 42.64 -20.47 -34.41
C GLU A 24 41.76 -20.52 -33.17
N PHE A 25 40.46 -20.73 -33.38
CA PHE A 25 39.51 -20.91 -32.28
C PHE A 25 39.84 -22.17 -31.49
N GLN A 26 39.93 -22.03 -30.17
CA GLN A 26 40.23 -23.14 -29.27
C GLN A 26 38.98 -23.60 -28.52
N ARG A 27 38.27 -22.65 -27.90
CA ARG A 27 37.11 -22.95 -27.06
C ARG A 27 36.26 -21.71 -26.78
N GLU A 28 35.02 -21.97 -26.42
CA GLU A 28 34.08 -20.99 -25.88
C GLU A 28 33.89 -21.23 -24.37
N VAL A 29 34.05 -20.17 -23.58
CA VAL A 29 33.68 -20.17 -22.16
C VAL A 29 32.39 -19.39 -21.99
N ARG A 30 31.29 -20.10 -21.77
CA ARG A 30 29.96 -19.51 -21.58
C ARG A 30 29.77 -19.03 -20.14
N LYS A 31 29.20 -17.84 -20.00
CA LYS A 31 28.83 -17.18 -18.74
C LYS A 31 27.41 -16.64 -18.86
N GLY A 32 26.42 -17.52 -18.81
CA GLY A 32 25.03 -17.15 -19.07
C GLY A 32 24.81 -16.83 -20.54
N PHE A 33 24.26 -15.65 -20.82
CA PHE A 33 24.04 -15.13 -22.17
C PHE A 33 25.30 -14.48 -22.77
N GLN A 34 26.38 -14.37 -22.00
CA GLN A 34 27.68 -13.87 -22.44
C GLN A 34 28.63 -15.04 -22.72
N SER A 35 29.52 -14.87 -23.69
CA SER A 35 30.57 -15.83 -24.03
C SER A 35 31.93 -15.16 -24.12
N ILE A 36 32.96 -15.90 -23.71
CA ILE A 36 34.37 -15.56 -23.93
C ILE A 36 34.92 -16.56 -24.94
N LEU A 37 35.24 -16.06 -26.13
CA LEU A 37 35.84 -16.85 -27.21
C LEU A 37 37.36 -16.79 -27.06
N VAL A 38 37.98 -17.97 -26.97
CA VAL A 38 39.42 -18.10 -26.77
C VAL A 38 40.05 -18.58 -28.07
N PHE A 39 41.01 -17.81 -28.56
CA PHE A 39 41.78 -18.10 -29.76
C PHE A 39 43.26 -18.24 -29.41
N LYS A 40 43.99 -19.03 -30.20
CA LYS A 40 45.44 -19.19 -30.05
C LYS A 40 46.13 -18.96 -31.38
N CYS A 41 47.14 -18.08 -31.40
CA CYS A 41 47.94 -17.81 -32.58
C CYS A 41 48.83 -19.02 -32.92
N SER A 42 48.78 -19.49 -34.16
CA SER A 42 49.61 -20.61 -34.61
C SER A 42 51.09 -20.26 -34.76
N MET A 43 51.43 -18.97 -34.85
CA MET A 43 52.81 -18.50 -35.02
C MET A 43 53.50 -18.19 -33.69
N CYS A 44 52.91 -17.32 -32.86
CA CYS A 44 53.51 -16.89 -31.59
C CYS A 44 52.99 -17.65 -30.36
N ASN A 45 51.99 -18.52 -30.52
CA ASN A 45 51.30 -19.23 -29.42
C ASN A 45 50.59 -18.35 -28.38
N GLU A 46 50.44 -17.04 -28.60
CA GLU A 46 49.69 -16.15 -27.72
C GLU A 46 48.18 -16.48 -27.72
N GLU A 47 47.55 -16.33 -26.56
CA GLU A 47 46.11 -16.56 -26.37
C GLU A 47 45.34 -15.23 -26.39
N THR A 48 44.43 -15.08 -27.36
CA THR A 48 43.53 -13.93 -27.46
C THR A 48 42.17 -14.30 -26.88
N ARG A 49 41.62 -13.45 -26.01
CA ARG A 49 40.30 -13.63 -25.40
C ARG A 49 39.36 -12.53 -25.85
N LEU A 50 38.31 -12.90 -26.59
CA LEU A 50 37.29 -11.98 -27.07
C LEU A 50 36.00 -12.18 -26.29
N ASN A 51 35.50 -11.10 -25.70
CA ASN A 51 34.26 -11.11 -24.93
C ASN A 51 33.09 -10.62 -25.81
N THR A 52 32.04 -11.44 -25.96
CA THR A 52 30.86 -11.11 -26.77
C THR A 52 30.04 -9.96 -26.20
N ASP A 53 30.17 -9.68 -24.90
CA ASP A 53 29.49 -8.61 -24.20
C ASP A 53 30.47 -7.85 -23.30
N LEU A 54 31.48 -7.24 -23.93
CA LEU A 54 32.36 -6.29 -23.25
C LEU A 54 31.65 -4.92 -23.18
N ARG A 55 31.35 -4.48 -21.96
CA ARG A 55 30.58 -3.27 -21.67
C ARG A 55 31.39 -2.29 -20.84
N GLY A 56 31.12 -1.00 -21.04
CA GLY A 56 31.66 0.06 -20.20
C GLY A 56 31.08 0.04 -18.78
N PRO A 57 31.65 0.84 -17.85
CA PRO A 57 31.20 0.90 -16.47
C PRO A 57 29.73 1.35 -16.31
N ASP A 58 29.23 2.19 -17.24
CA ASP A 58 27.87 2.72 -17.22
C ASP A 58 26.88 1.91 -18.09
N GLU A 59 27.33 0.80 -18.69
CA GLU A 59 26.51 -0.03 -19.56
C GLU A 59 26.08 -1.32 -18.86
N LEU A 60 24.81 -1.69 -19.05
CA LEU A 60 24.27 -2.92 -18.49
C LEU A 60 24.70 -4.12 -19.35
N GLY A 61 25.37 -5.09 -18.75
CA GLY A 61 25.72 -6.36 -19.40
C GLY A 61 24.47 -7.17 -19.77
N VAL A 62 24.57 -8.02 -20.78
CA VAL A 62 23.47 -8.85 -21.31
C VAL A 62 22.81 -9.71 -20.24
N ASN A 63 23.59 -10.27 -19.31
CA ASN A 63 23.06 -11.05 -18.20
C ASN A 63 22.21 -10.17 -17.27
N ASP A 64 22.73 -9.01 -16.87
CA ASP A 64 22.00 -8.06 -16.04
C ASP A 64 20.76 -7.53 -16.77
N ALA A 65 20.85 -7.29 -18.08
CA ALA A 65 19.74 -6.82 -18.91
C ALA A 65 18.63 -7.87 -19.06
N MET A 66 18.99 -9.15 -19.24
CA MET A 66 18.02 -10.24 -19.30
C MET A 66 17.30 -10.40 -17.95
N VAL A 67 18.03 -10.32 -16.84
CA VAL A 67 17.45 -10.36 -15.50
C VAL A 67 16.57 -9.13 -15.26
N LEU A 68 17.04 -7.92 -15.61
CA LEU A 68 16.27 -6.69 -15.53
C LEU A 68 14.95 -6.79 -16.30
N GLY A 69 15.01 -7.28 -17.54
CA GLY A 69 13.82 -7.46 -18.39
C GLY A 69 12.83 -8.44 -17.78
N ALA A 70 13.31 -9.57 -17.27
CA ALA A 70 12.47 -10.56 -16.61
C ALA A 70 11.79 -9.98 -15.36
N VAL A 71 12.58 -9.33 -14.52
CA VAL A 71 12.13 -8.76 -13.26
C VAL A 71 11.14 -7.60 -13.49
N ALA A 72 11.40 -6.73 -14.47
CA ALA A 72 10.48 -5.68 -14.92
C ALA A 72 9.15 -6.25 -15.45
N GLY A 73 9.21 -7.39 -16.14
CA GLY A 73 8.04 -8.14 -16.60
C GLY A 73 7.28 -8.87 -15.49
N GLY A 74 7.76 -8.84 -14.23
CA GLY A 74 7.22 -9.63 -13.13
C GLY A 74 7.50 -11.13 -13.23
N GLY A 75 8.48 -11.51 -14.07
CA GLY A 75 8.98 -12.86 -14.23
C GLY A 75 10.16 -13.17 -13.31
N GLY A 76 10.64 -14.41 -13.39
CA GLY A 76 11.83 -14.87 -12.67
C GLY A 76 12.69 -15.80 -13.53
N PHE A 77 13.63 -16.49 -12.88
CA PHE A 77 14.53 -17.45 -13.55
C PHE A 77 13.81 -18.40 -14.51
N ALA A 78 12.71 -19.01 -14.08
CA ALA A 78 11.97 -19.96 -14.91
C ALA A 78 11.42 -19.32 -16.21
N ASN A 79 11.05 -18.04 -16.18
CA ASN A 79 10.59 -17.33 -17.38
C ASN A 79 11.76 -17.03 -18.32
N VAL A 80 12.91 -16.67 -17.78
CA VAL A 80 14.13 -16.47 -18.59
C VAL A 80 14.58 -17.77 -19.23
N ASP A 81 14.54 -18.87 -18.48
CA ASP A 81 14.89 -20.20 -18.97
C ASP A 81 13.94 -20.68 -20.07
N GLU A 82 12.63 -20.47 -19.90
CA GLU A 82 11.62 -20.78 -20.92
C GLU A 82 11.82 -19.95 -22.20
N ILE A 83 12.07 -18.64 -22.07
CA ILE A 83 12.35 -17.76 -23.22
C ILE A 83 13.63 -18.20 -23.93
N ALA A 84 14.69 -18.49 -23.18
CA ALA A 84 15.96 -18.93 -23.74
C ALA A 84 15.81 -20.26 -24.49
N ALA A 85 15.12 -21.23 -23.89
CA ALA A 85 14.83 -22.52 -24.51
C ALA A 85 13.97 -22.38 -25.78
N ALA A 86 12.94 -21.53 -25.76
CA ALA A 86 12.10 -21.28 -26.93
C ALA A 86 12.85 -20.60 -28.08
N ALA A 87 13.85 -19.78 -27.75
CA ALA A 87 14.70 -19.10 -28.71
C ALA A 87 15.95 -19.92 -29.13
N ASP A 88 16.07 -21.16 -28.66
CA ASP A 88 17.26 -22.00 -28.85
C ASP A 88 18.57 -21.31 -28.42
N MET A 89 18.52 -20.57 -27.32
CA MET A 89 19.64 -19.85 -26.73
C MET A 89 20.12 -20.50 -25.43
N PRO A 90 21.44 -20.48 -25.14
CA PRO A 90 21.93 -20.91 -23.83
C PRO A 90 21.40 -19.99 -22.72
N CYS A 91 20.99 -20.59 -21.61
CA CYS A 91 20.54 -19.88 -20.42
C CYS A 91 21.63 -19.88 -19.33
N MET A 92 21.59 -18.88 -18.44
CA MET A 92 22.40 -18.87 -17.24
C MET A 92 21.93 -19.90 -16.21
N SER A 93 22.82 -20.31 -15.31
CA SER A 93 22.42 -21.17 -14.19
C SER A 93 21.56 -20.41 -13.18
N GLN A 94 20.73 -21.11 -12.40
CA GLN A 94 19.92 -20.48 -11.35
C GLN A 94 20.76 -19.70 -10.32
N PRO A 95 21.90 -20.21 -9.81
CA PRO A 95 22.78 -19.43 -8.93
C PRO A 95 23.29 -18.15 -9.58
N THR A 96 23.68 -18.20 -10.85
CA THR A 96 24.12 -17.03 -11.62
C THR A 96 22.99 -16.01 -11.75
N TYR A 97 21.78 -16.47 -12.07
CA TYR A 97 20.59 -15.61 -12.12
C TYR A 97 20.36 -14.90 -10.79
N ILE A 98 20.41 -15.62 -9.66
CA ILE A 98 20.19 -15.03 -8.33
C ILE A 98 21.24 -13.97 -8.01
N ALA A 99 22.49 -14.15 -8.42
CA ALA A 99 23.54 -13.15 -8.23
C ALA A 99 23.27 -11.87 -9.03
N HIS A 100 22.89 -12.01 -10.31
CA HIS A 100 22.50 -10.87 -11.14
C HIS A 100 21.19 -10.21 -10.66
N GLU A 101 20.22 -10.99 -10.17
CA GLU A 101 18.98 -10.47 -9.58
C GLU A 101 19.25 -9.64 -8.33
N ALA A 102 20.19 -10.07 -7.48
CA ALA A 102 20.61 -9.29 -6.32
C ALA A 102 21.29 -7.97 -6.72
N LYS A 103 22.18 -8.01 -7.73
CA LYS A 103 22.84 -6.81 -8.26
C LYS A 103 21.83 -5.81 -8.83
N VAL A 104 20.94 -6.27 -9.70
CA VAL A 104 19.87 -5.45 -10.30
C VAL A 104 18.93 -4.93 -9.21
N GLY A 105 18.59 -5.76 -8.22
CA GLY A 105 17.77 -5.37 -7.07
C GLY A 105 18.37 -4.19 -6.29
N ALA A 106 19.66 -4.23 -6.00
CA ALA A 106 20.35 -3.13 -5.31
C ALA A 106 20.34 -1.83 -6.13
N MET A 107 20.50 -1.92 -7.47
CA MET A 107 20.38 -0.75 -8.35
C MET A 107 18.98 -0.14 -8.31
N PHE A 108 17.93 -0.98 -8.30
CA PHE A 108 16.56 -0.51 -8.12
C PHE A 108 16.38 0.18 -6.77
N GLU A 109 16.80 -0.43 -5.67
CA GLU A 109 16.66 0.17 -4.33
C GLU A 109 17.30 1.55 -4.23
N GLN A 110 18.51 1.70 -4.80
CA GLN A 110 19.19 2.98 -4.87
C GLN A 110 18.40 4.02 -5.69
N ALA A 111 17.94 3.64 -6.89
CA ALA A 111 17.11 4.52 -7.71
C ALA A 111 15.80 4.91 -7.01
N ALA A 112 15.22 4.01 -6.19
CA ALA A 112 14.02 4.27 -5.38
C ALA A 112 14.27 5.37 -4.40
N LEU A 113 15.36 5.21 -3.65
CA LEU A 113 15.72 6.12 -2.59
C LEU A 113 15.94 7.52 -3.15
N GLU A 114 16.70 7.64 -4.24
CA GLU A 114 16.94 8.92 -4.91
C GLU A 114 15.65 9.55 -5.44
N SER A 115 14.76 8.75 -6.03
CA SER A 115 13.46 9.23 -6.51
C SER A 115 12.58 9.73 -5.36
N MET A 116 12.52 8.99 -4.25
CA MET A 116 11.77 9.37 -3.05
C MET A 116 12.35 10.64 -2.40
N GLN A 117 13.68 10.78 -2.33
CA GLN A 117 14.33 11.99 -1.81
C GLN A 117 13.99 13.22 -2.66
N LYS A 118 14.05 13.09 -3.99
CA LYS A 118 13.64 14.16 -4.91
C LYS A 118 12.15 14.52 -4.74
N ALA A 119 11.29 13.52 -4.56
CA ALA A 119 9.87 13.73 -4.29
C ALA A 119 9.62 14.44 -2.95
N GLY A 120 10.33 14.05 -1.89
CA GLY A 120 10.25 14.68 -0.57
C GLY A 120 10.76 16.11 -0.57
N ALA A 121 11.87 16.40 -1.25
CA ALA A 121 12.40 17.75 -1.42
C ALA A 121 11.38 18.68 -2.11
N GLU A 122 10.67 18.18 -3.12
CA GLU A 122 9.64 18.95 -3.82
C GLU A 122 8.40 19.21 -2.95
N GLU A 123 7.92 18.20 -2.21
CA GLU A 123 6.83 18.41 -1.23
C GLU A 123 7.24 19.42 -0.14
N LYS A 124 8.48 19.34 0.33
CA LYS A 124 9.04 20.30 1.31
C LYS A 124 9.03 21.72 0.76
N ARG A 125 9.51 21.92 -0.47
CA ARG A 125 9.50 23.22 -1.14
C ARG A 125 8.09 23.80 -1.21
N LEU A 126 7.12 22.99 -1.67
CA LEU A 126 5.71 23.40 -1.76
C LEU A 126 5.09 23.69 -0.39
N ALA A 127 5.49 22.99 0.67
CA ALA A 127 5.02 23.25 2.03
C ALA A 127 5.54 24.60 2.56
N LEU A 128 6.81 24.91 2.30
CA LEU A 128 7.41 26.20 2.67
C LEU A 128 6.75 27.37 1.93
N GLU A 129 6.51 27.24 0.63
CA GLU A 129 5.86 28.27 -0.20
C GLU A 129 4.43 28.59 0.26
N ASN A 130 3.72 27.58 0.76
CA ASN A 130 2.36 27.74 1.27
C ASN A 130 2.32 28.09 2.77
N ASN A 131 3.48 28.25 3.42
CA ASN A 131 3.61 28.45 4.86
C ASN A 131 2.91 27.35 5.70
N ASP A 132 2.95 26.11 5.22
CA ASP A 132 2.40 24.94 5.91
C ASP A 132 3.43 24.41 6.92
N LEU A 133 3.52 25.09 8.07
CA LEU A 133 4.48 24.77 9.13
C LEU A 133 3.80 24.14 10.34
N ALA A 134 4.51 23.22 10.97
CA ALA A 134 4.21 22.74 12.32
C ALA A 134 4.63 23.80 13.37
N PRO A 135 4.18 23.69 14.63
CA PRO A 135 4.49 24.66 15.68
C PRO A 135 6.00 24.86 15.94
N ASP A 136 6.82 23.86 15.63
CA ASP A 136 8.28 23.91 15.75
C ASP A 136 8.99 24.48 14.50
N GLY A 137 8.23 24.96 13.50
CA GLY A 137 8.75 25.48 12.25
C GLY A 137 9.08 24.41 11.20
N THR A 138 8.90 23.12 11.51
CA THR A 138 9.12 22.04 10.53
C THR A 138 8.01 22.06 9.47
N PRO A 139 8.32 21.96 8.16
CA PRO A 139 7.28 21.88 7.14
C PRO A 139 6.42 20.63 7.33
N ARG A 140 5.11 20.78 7.20
CA ARG A 140 4.15 19.68 7.36
C ARG A 140 3.34 19.46 6.08
N ILE A 141 3.12 18.20 5.72
CA ILE A 141 2.40 17.83 4.51
C ILE A 141 1.30 16.80 4.76
N ARG A 142 0.32 16.79 3.86
CA ARG A 142 -0.68 15.73 3.76
C ARG A 142 -0.11 14.61 2.91
N VAL A 143 -0.37 13.37 3.33
CA VAL A 143 0.04 12.18 2.60
C VAL A 143 -1.13 11.23 2.37
N ILE A 144 -0.99 10.40 1.35
CA ILE A 144 -1.89 9.30 1.03
C ILE A 144 -1.13 8.01 1.31
N ALA A 145 -1.75 7.04 1.98
CA ALA A 145 -1.16 5.72 2.14
C ALA A 145 -2.13 4.60 1.78
N ASP A 146 -1.57 3.52 1.24
CA ASP A 146 -2.30 2.30 0.91
C ASP A 146 -1.37 1.08 1.02
N GLY A 147 -1.97 -0.08 1.30
CA GLY A 147 -1.33 -1.37 1.46
C GLY A 147 -1.78 -2.40 0.42
N MET A 148 -0.87 -3.28 0.04
CA MET A 148 -1.14 -4.45 -0.80
C MET A 148 -0.63 -5.72 -0.12
N TRP A 149 -1.36 -6.81 -0.31
CA TRP A 149 -0.98 -8.13 0.17
C TRP A 149 -0.71 -9.08 -1.00
N SER A 150 0.26 -9.98 -0.82
CA SER A 150 0.60 -11.01 -1.82
C SER A 150 -0.53 -12.01 -2.07
N LYS A 151 -1.52 -12.04 -1.18
CA LYS A 151 -2.73 -12.82 -1.34
C LYS A 151 -3.93 -11.94 -1.01
N ARG A 152 -4.87 -11.86 -1.95
CA ARG A 152 -6.16 -11.21 -1.71
C ARG A 152 -7.00 -12.09 -0.78
N SER A 153 -7.44 -11.53 0.33
CA SER A 153 -8.43 -12.17 1.19
C SER A 153 -9.82 -12.04 0.55
N TYR A 154 -10.41 -13.17 0.17
CA TYR A 154 -11.85 -13.25 -0.10
C TYR A 154 -12.50 -13.77 1.20
N GLY A 155 -13.07 -12.88 2.00
CA GLY A 155 -13.65 -13.20 3.32
C GLY A 155 -12.67 -13.09 4.51
N ASN A 156 -13.00 -13.74 5.63
CA ASN A 156 -12.31 -13.59 6.93
C ASN A 156 -10.90 -14.22 7.04
N LYS A 157 -10.28 -14.63 5.92
CA LYS A 157 -8.95 -15.27 5.93
C LYS A 157 -7.85 -14.25 5.64
N TYR A 158 -7.28 -13.67 6.69
CA TYR A 158 -6.17 -12.70 6.64
C TYR A 158 -4.81 -13.41 6.73
N ASP A 159 -4.52 -14.33 5.80
CA ASP A 159 -3.36 -15.24 5.86
C ASP A 159 -2.22 -14.89 4.89
N ALA A 160 -2.22 -13.69 4.32
CA ALA A 160 -1.14 -13.24 3.46
C ALA A 160 0.23 -13.32 4.16
N LYS A 161 1.21 -13.90 3.48
CA LYS A 161 2.57 -14.09 4.01
C LYS A 161 3.46 -12.86 3.82
N SER A 162 3.06 -11.98 2.92
CA SER A 162 3.78 -10.76 2.56
C SER A 162 2.79 -9.62 2.34
N GLY A 163 3.18 -8.42 2.73
CA GLY A 163 2.47 -7.18 2.46
C GLY A 163 3.46 -6.06 2.18
N THR A 164 3.09 -5.15 1.29
CA THR A 164 3.83 -3.92 1.00
C THR A 164 2.88 -2.76 1.21
N ALA A 165 3.37 -1.64 1.72
CA ALA A 165 2.61 -0.40 1.77
C ALA A 165 3.47 0.76 1.28
N SER A 166 2.82 1.83 0.84
CA SER A 166 3.47 3.02 0.31
C SER A 166 2.83 4.28 0.85
N ILE A 167 3.64 5.32 1.02
CA ILE A 167 3.22 6.68 1.35
C ILE A 167 3.50 7.55 0.14
N VAL A 168 2.52 8.34 -0.25
CA VAL A 168 2.56 9.20 -1.43
C VAL A 168 2.22 10.63 -1.04
N GLY A 169 2.99 11.58 -1.57
CA GLY A 169 2.76 13.01 -1.35
C GLY A 169 1.42 13.44 -1.94
N PHE A 170 0.63 14.19 -1.17
CA PHE A 170 -0.71 14.58 -1.62
C PHE A 170 -0.68 15.57 -2.80
N ARG A 171 0.31 16.48 -2.84
CA ARG A 171 0.40 17.53 -3.86
C ARG A 171 1.12 17.03 -5.10
N THR A 172 2.32 16.50 -4.91
CA THR A 172 3.21 16.03 -5.98
C THR A 172 2.77 14.71 -6.57
N ARG A 173 2.01 13.91 -5.80
CA ARG A 173 1.54 12.57 -6.17
C ARG A 173 2.66 11.54 -6.31
N LYS A 174 3.86 11.87 -5.85
CA LYS A 174 5.05 11.01 -5.95
C LYS A 174 5.22 10.19 -4.68
N VAL A 175 5.80 9.00 -4.83
CA VAL A 175 6.11 8.12 -3.70
C VAL A 175 7.14 8.77 -2.80
N LEU A 176 6.82 8.85 -1.51
CA LEU A 176 7.70 9.37 -0.46
C LEU A 176 8.30 8.24 0.37
N TYR A 177 7.62 7.10 0.44
CA TYR A 177 8.08 5.94 1.17
C TYR A 177 7.42 4.67 0.62
N TYR A 178 8.14 3.55 0.65
CA TYR A 178 7.55 2.24 0.57
C TYR A 178 8.28 1.27 1.49
N GLY A 179 7.60 0.20 1.88
CA GLY A 179 8.25 -0.88 2.62
C GLY A 179 7.52 -2.19 2.44
N THR A 180 8.25 -3.29 2.61
CA THR A 180 7.72 -4.65 2.52
C THR A 180 7.91 -5.38 3.85
N ARG A 181 6.87 -6.11 4.25
CA ARG A 181 6.84 -6.97 5.42
C ARG A 181 6.49 -8.39 5.05
N ASN A 182 7.29 -9.32 5.56
CA ASN A 182 7.29 -10.72 5.21
C ASN A 182 7.30 -11.56 6.49
N LYS A 183 6.33 -12.47 6.61
CA LYS A 183 6.25 -13.47 7.70
C LYS A 183 6.92 -14.79 7.35
N HIS A 184 7.30 -14.96 6.08
CA HIS A 184 7.77 -16.22 5.55
C HIS A 184 9.15 -16.05 4.92
N CYS A 185 10.04 -16.95 5.29
CA CYS A 185 11.31 -17.19 4.60
C CYS A 185 11.36 -18.68 4.28
N TYR A 186 11.58 -19.01 3.01
CA TYR A 186 11.61 -20.39 2.55
C TYR A 186 12.78 -21.17 3.16
N VAL A 187 13.97 -20.56 3.24
CA VAL A 187 15.16 -21.18 3.85
C VAL A 187 14.91 -21.52 5.32
N CYS A 188 14.36 -20.57 6.10
CA CYS A 188 13.97 -20.82 7.49
C CYS A 188 12.98 -21.98 7.65
N VAL A 189 12.00 -22.09 6.73
CA VAL A 189 11.00 -23.17 6.78
C VAL A 189 11.63 -24.51 6.40
N LEU A 190 12.54 -24.55 5.43
CA LEU A 190 13.27 -25.76 5.08
C LEU A 190 14.13 -26.25 6.23
N ASP A 191 14.90 -25.37 6.86
CA ASP A 191 15.78 -25.74 7.97
C ASP A 191 14.95 -26.27 9.15
N ALA A 192 13.84 -25.61 9.47
CA ALA A 192 12.90 -26.06 10.49
C ALA A 192 12.29 -27.44 10.16
N ASN A 193 11.85 -27.66 8.92
CA ASN A 193 11.26 -28.94 8.50
C ASN A 193 12.28 -30.09 8.50
N GLN A 194 13.56 -29.79 8.31
CA GLN A 194 14.65 -30.78 8.32
C GLN A 194 15.29 -30.94 9.70
N ASN A 195 14.77 -30.28 10.75
CA ASN A 195 15.36 -30.21 12.08
C ASN A 195 16.86 -29.80 12.06
N LYS A 196 17.24 -28.95 11.10
CA LYS A 196 18.61 -28.44 10.98
C LYS A 196 18.73 -27.11 11.71
N PRO A 197 19.93 -26.80 12.26
CA PRO A 197 20.19 -25.45 12.74
C PRO A 197 19.98 -24.45 11.60
N LYS A 198 19.42 -23.29 11.94
CA LYS A 198 19.15 -22.22 10.98
C LYS A 198 20.47 -21.85 10.29
N ARG A 199 20.54 -22.05 8.97
CA ARG A 199 21.71 -21.67 8.19
C ARG A 199 21.81 -20.15 8.13
N ASP A 200 23.04 -19.64 8.09
CA ASP A 200 23.27 -18.23 7.85
C ASP A 200 22.82 -17.86 6.42
N HIS A 201 21.92 -16.89 6.32
CA HIS A 201 21.35 -16.41 5.07
C HIS A 201 20.67 -15.05 5.26
N GLU A 202 20.48 -14.34 4.15
CA GLU A 202 19.67 -13.13 4.10
C GLU A 202 18.19 -13.49 4.29
N CYS A 203 17.73 -13.41 5.55
CA CYS A 203 16.41 -13.87 5.94
C CYS A 203 15.33 -12.89 5.47
N SER A 204 14.51 -13.33 4.51
CA SER A 204 13.39 -12.53 4.02
C SER A 204 12.28 -12.30 5.05
N LYS A 205 12.26 -13.03 6.18
CA LYS A 205 11.28 -12.84 7.25
C LYS A 205 11.68 -11.68 8.14
N ASN A 206 10.93 -10.58 8.06
CA ASN A 206 11.16 -9.35 8.82
C ASN A 206 9.91 -8.89 9.62
N PHE A 207 8.85 -9.71 9.67
CA PHE A 207 7.61 -9.36 10.37
C PHE A 207 7.05 -10.53 11.17
N THR A 208 6.53 -10.20 12.35
CA THR A 208 5.80 -11.10 13.25
C THR A 208 4.47 -10.44 13.60
N GLY A 209 3.36 -11.17 13.44
CA GLY A 209 2.02 -10.66 13.70
C GLY A 209 1.01 -11.05 12.61
N HIS A 210 -0.16 -10.41 12.65
CA HIS A 210 -1.22 -10.65 11.66
C HIS A 210 -0.96 -9.91 10.35
N SER A 211 -1.50 -10.42 9.23
CA SER A 211 -1.28 -9.80 7.91
C SER A 211 -1.77 -8.35 7.84
N GLY A 212 -2.90 -8.04 8.49
CA GLY A 212 -3.44 -6.68 8.53
C GLY A 212 -2.62 -5.68 9.35
N GLN A 213 -1.64 -6.16 10.14
CA GLN A 213 -0.73 -5.28 10.88
C GLN A 213 0.52 -4.89 10.08
N MET A 214 0.78 -5.56 8.94
CA MET A 214 1.94 -5.27 8.10
C MET A 214 1.89 -3.86 7.54
N GLU A 215 0.74 -3.46 7.01
CA GLU A 215 0.52 -2.10 6.49
C GLU A 215 0.79 -1.06 7.59
N ALA A 216 0.11 -1.20 8.73
CA ALA A 216 0.29 -0.28 9.85
C ALA A 216 1.76 -0.17 10.31
N ALA A 217 2.50 -1.27 10.33
CA ALA A 217 3.92 -1.27 10.69
C ALA A 217 4.80 -0.56 9.65
N ILE A 218 4.51 -0.72 8.36
CA ILE A 218 5.23 -0.05 7.26
C ILE A 218 4.93 1.45 7.27
N ILE A 219 3.67 1.83 7.42
CA ILE A 219 3.27 3.24 7.46
C ILE A 219 3.88 3.92 8.69
N LEU A 220 3.86 3.28 9.87
CA LEU A 220 4.51 3.83 11.05
C LEU A 220 6.01 4.06 10.83
N GLU A 221 6.72 3.12 10.19
CA GLU A 221 8.13 3.27 9.85
C GLU A 221 8.36 4.47 8.90
N GLY A 222 7.55 4.58 7.84
CA GLY A 222 7.64 5.71 6.92
C GLY A 222 7.32 7.06 7.56
N PHE A 223 6.40 7.11 8.54
CA PHE A 223 6.14 8.32 9.33
C PHE A 223 7.35 8.70 10.19
N LYS A 224 8.00 7.73 10.84
CA LYS A 224 9.21 7.99 11.64
C LYS A 224 10.39 8.46 10.79
N ALA A 225 10.57 7.87 9.62
CA ALA A 225 11.65 8.21 8.70
C ALA A 225 11.44 9.56 7.98
N SER A 226 10.22 10.11 7.98
CA SER A 226 9.88 11.32 7.20
C SER A 226 10.75 12.54 7.49
N VAL A 227 11.08 12.78 8.77
CA VAL A 227 11.87 13.94 9.18
C VAL A 227 13.33 13.77 8.76
N GLU A 228 13.89 12.57 8.91
CA GLU A 228 15.27 12.27 8.51
C GLU A 228 15.43 12.26 6.99
N MET A 229 14.52 11.55 6.28
CA MET A 229 14.62 11.37 4.83
C MET A 229 14.27 12.65 4.06
N HIS A 230 13.25 13.38 4.50
CA HIS A 230 12.64 14.45 3.71
C HIS A 230 12.62 15.80 4.43
N GLY A 231 12.88 15.85 5.74
CA GLY A 231 12.80 17.07 6.54
C GLY A 231 11.38 17.64 6.62
N VAL A 232 10.36 16.77 6.61
CA VAL A 232 8.94 17.15 6.71
C VAL A 232 8.21 16.24 7.69
N LYS A 233 7.12 16.76 8.30
CA LYS A 233 6.19 15.99 9.13
C LYS A 233 4.90 15.66 8.36
N TYR A 234 4.34 14.49 8.59
CA TYR A 234 3.05 14.11 8.00
C TYR A 234 1.90 14.37 8.98
N TYR A 235 1.14 15.45 8.77
CA TYR A 235 0.09 15.84 9.72
C TYR A 235 -1.29 15.26 9.37
N GLN A 236 -1.54 14.94 8.10
CA GLN A 236 -2.80 14.35 7.63
C GLN A 236 -2.52 13.10 6.82
N LEU A 237 -3.23 12.03 7.16
CA LEU A 237 -3.20 10.75 6.45
C LEU A 237 -4.54 10.52 5.74
N VAL A 238 -4.51 10.52 4.42
CA VAL A 238 -5.62 10.04 3.59
C VAL A 238 -5.43 8.55 3.35
N GLY A 239 -6.41 7.74 3.70
CA GLY A 239 -6.30 6.30 3.50
C GLY A 239 -7.61 5.57 3.68
N ASP A 240 -7.51 4.25 3.72
CA ASP A 240 -8.64 3.40 3.95
C ASP A 240 -9.14 3.50 5.39
N ARG A 241 -10.43 3.18 5.59
CA ARG A 241 -11.06 3.20 6.92
C ARG A 241 -10.65 1.99 7.77
N ASP A 242 -9.50 1.36 7.47
CA ASP A 242 -8.92 0.36 8.33
C ASP A 242 -8.41 1.06 9.60
N SER A 243 -8.98 0.66 10.73
CA SER A 243 -8.68 1.26 12.04
C SER A 243 -7.27 0.92 12.51
N SER A 244 -6.65 -0.13 11.98
CA SER A 244 -5.33 -0.61 12.41
C SER A 244 -4.21 0.40 12.19
N VAL A 245 -4.13 1.02 11.01
CA VAL A 245 -3.09 2.00 10.68
C VAL A 245 -3.20 3.22 11.59
N TYR A 246 -4.40 3.78 11.71
CA TYR A 246 -4.63 4.98 12.50
C TYR A 246 -4.45 4.74 14.00
N ASN A 247 -4.98 3.63 14.53
CA ASN A 247 -4.78 3.27 15.93
C ASN A 247 -3.29 3.10 16.24
N THR A 248 -2.52 2.50 15.33
CA THR A 248 -1.07 2.35 15.49
C THR A 248 -0.36 3.71 15.55
N LEU A 249 -0.78 4.68 14.72
CA LEU A 249 -0.23 6.04 14.76
C LEU A 249 -0.63 6.81 16.03
N LEU A 250 -1.79 6.54 16.61
CA LEU A 250 -2.22 7.12 17.89
C LEU A 250 -1.49 6.50 19.09
N GLU A 251 -1.31 5.17 19.10
CA GLU A 251 -0.60 4.45 20.15
C GLU A 251 0.90 4.74 20.13
N LYS A 252 1.47 4.95 18.94
CA LYS A 252 2.89 5.21 18.72
C LYS A 252 3.05 6.50 17.92
N PRO A 253 2.81 7.67 18.54
CA PRO A 253 2.84 8.95 17.84
C PRO A 253 4.24 9.22 17.28
N PRO A 254 4.40 9.36 15.94
CA PRO A 254 5.70 9.46 15.30
C PRO A 254 6.42 10.77 15.60
N TYR A 255 5.68 11.84 15.92
CA TYR A 255 6.22 13.18 16.18
C TYR A 255 6.00 13.64 17.63
N GLY A 256 5.69 12.72 18.55
CA GLY A 256 5.36 13.01 19.94
C GLY A 256 3.85 13.18 20.19
N SER A 257 3.46 13.10 21.46
CA SER A 257 2.05 13.04 21.89
C SER A 257 1.22 14.29 21.61
N LEU A 258 1.87 15.43 21.34
CA LEU A 258 1.22 16.71 21.08
C LEU A 258 0.92 16.94 19.58
N GLU A 259 1.54 16.19 18.69
CA GLU A 259 1.40 16.32 17.24
C GLU A 259 0.72 15.08 16.65
N LEU A 260 -0.57 14.94 16.94
CA LEU A 260 -1.38 13.84 16.44
C LEU A 260 -1.68 13.99 14.95
N VAL A 261 -1.58 12.87 14.24
CA VAL A 261 -1.95 12.77 12.83
C VAL A 261 -3.47 12.79 12.70
N GLU A 262 -4.00 13.59 11.78
CA GLU A 262 -5.43 13.57 11.43
C GLU A 262 -5.70 12.55 10.33
N LYS A 263 -6.70 11.68 10.53
CA LYS A 263 -7.16 10.73 9.52
C LYS A 263 -8.25 11.33 8.64
N ILE A 264 -8.10 11.17 7.33
CA ILE A 264 -9.12 11.48 6.33
C ILE A 264 -9.51 10.19 5.61
N ASP A 265 -10.78 9.81 5.69
CA ASP A 265 -11.31 8.63 5.01
C ASP A 265 -11.41 8.86 3.50
N CYS A 266 -10.98 7.88 2.70
CA CYS A 266 -11.10 7.98 1.26
C CYS A 266 -12.56 7.83 0.78
N LYS A 267 -12.95 8.59 -0.25
CA LYS A 267 -14.34 8.66 -0.76
C LYS A 267 -14.92 7.29 -1.14
N ASN A 268 -14.11 6.42 -1.76
CA ASN A 268 -14.55 5.09 -2.17
C ASN A 268 -14.94 4.23 -0.97
N HIS A 269 -14.16 4.28 0.11
CA HIS A 269 -14.47 3.58 1.35
C HIS A 269 -15.63 4.22 2.10
N LEU A 270 -15.74 5.55 2.10
CA LEU A 270 -16.91 6.25 2.64
C LEU A 270 -18.21 5.77 1.98
N LEU A 271 -18.24 5.70 0.64
CA LEU A 271 -19.42 5.26 -0.11
C LEU A 271 -19.75 3.77 0.10
N ARG A 272 -18.74 2.90 0.16
CA ARG A 272 -18.94 1.47 0.46
C ARG A 272 -19.51 1.27 1.88
N ASN A 273 -18.98 2.01 2.84
CA ASN A 273 -19.42 1.93 4.23
C ASN A 273 -20.83 2.49 4.42
N TYR A 274 -21.15 3.60 3.75
CA TYR A 274 -22.51 4.14 3.75
C TYR A 274 -23.53 3.08 3.28
N ARG A 275 -23.22 2.33 2.22
CA ARG A 275 -24.05 1.19 1.78
C ARG A 275 -24.19 0.14 2.88
N SER A 276 -23.09 -0.29 3.49
CA SER A 276 -23.10 -1.31 4.56
C SER A 276 -23.93 -0.87 5.76
N TRP A 277 -23.74 0.35 6.27
CA TRP A 277 -24.53 0.90 7.38
C TRP A 277 -26.02 0.98 7.04
N THR A 278 -26.34 1.34 5.81
CA THR A 278 -27.74 1.44 5.39
C THR A 278 -28.39 0.05 5.31
N ILE A 279 -27.63 -0.99 4.94
CA ILE A 279 -28.08 -2.39 5.01
C ILE A 279 -28.26 -2.86 6.46
N GLU A 280 -27.31 -2.52 7.34
CA GLU A 280 -27.38 -2.86 8.77
C GLU A 280 -28.60 -2.19 9.45
N LEU A 281 -28.81 -0.90 9.20
CA LEU A 281 -30.00 -0.16 9.64
C LEU A 281 -31.29 -0.77 9.09
N HIS A 282 -31.30 -1.24 7.84
CA HIS A 282 -32.45 -1.96 7.29
C HIS A 282 -32.68 -3.28 8.05
N GLY A 283 -31.62 -4.01 8.36
CA GLY A 283 -31.66 -5.30 9.06
C GLY A 283 -32.08 -5.20 10.52
N ASN A 284 -31.86 -4.07 11.18
CA ASN A 284 -32.23 -3.88 12.58
C ASN A 284 -33.76 -3.80 12.76
N THR A 285 -34.34 -4.84 13.38
CA THR A 285 -35.78 -4.97 13.66
C THR A 285 -36.18 -4.51 15.06
N LYS A 286 -35.22 -4.17 15.92
CA LYS A 286 -35.49 -3.83 17.32
C LYS A 286 -36.16 -2.46 17.38
N LEU A 287 -37.39 -2.41 17.90
CA LEU A 287 -38.03 -1.14 18.27
C LEU A 287 -37.35 -0.59 19.52
N PRO A 288 -36.74 0.60 19.50
CA PRO A 288 -36.57 1.36 20.73
C PRO A 288 -37.97 1.88 21.11
N LEU A 289 -38.63 1.25 22.08
CA LEU A 289 -39.79 1.87 22.70
C LEU A 289 -39.28 3.03 23.58
N PRO A 290 -39.78 4.26 23.41
CA PRO A 290 -39.49 5.33 24.36
C PRO A 290 -39.96 4.92 25.76
N ASP A 291 -39.21 5.28 26.81
CA ASP A 291 -39.47 4.87 28.21
C ASP A 291 -40.89 5.21 28.74
N HIS A 292 -41.62 6.06 28.01
CA HIS A 292 -42.93 6.62 28.34
C HIS A 292 -44.10 5.97 27.59
N VAL A 293 -43.84 4.94 26.77
CA VAL A 293 -44.89 4.25 26.00
C VAL A 293 -45.28 2.95 26.72
N ASP A 294 -46.51 2.88 27.23
CA ASP A 294 -47.05 1.66 27.82
C ASP A 294 -47.15 0.56 26.74
N PRO A 295 -46.51 -0.60 26.92
CA PRO A 295 -46.59 -1.73 25.98
C PRO A 295 -48.02 -2.23 25.69
N ARG A 296 -49.00 -1.87 26.52
CA ARG A 296 -50.42 -2.22 26.37
C ARG A 296 -51.19 -1.27 25.47
N ASP A 297 -50.63 -0.11 25.10
CA ASP A 297 -51.22 0.76 24.09
C ASP A 297 -50.95 0.22 22.68
N GLN A 298 -51.80 -0.73 22.28
CA GLN A 298 -51.73 -1.39 20.98
C GLN A 298 -51.79 -0.38 19.81
N ARG A 299 -52.47 0.77 19.97
CA ARG A 299 -52.59 1.78 18.90
C ARG A 299 -51.28 2.54 18.71
N ALA A 300 -50.67 3.01 19.78
CA ALA A 300 -49.38 3.71 19.74
C ALA A 300 -48.27 2.81 19.18
N VAL A 301 -48.22 1.54 19.64
CA VAL A 301 -47.26 0.54 19.14
C VAL A 301 -47.48 0.24 17.65
N THR A 302 -48.73 0.17 17.19
CA THR A 302 -49.06 -0.10 15.77
C THR A 302 -48.70 1.09 14.87
N ALA A 303 -48.93 2.32 15.32
CA ALA A 303 -48.52 3.53 14.60
C ALA A 303 -47.00 3.62 14.45
N MET A 304 -46.23 3.39 15.52
CA MET A 304 -44.76 3.35 15.47
C MET A 304 -44.23 2.24 14.56
N LYS A 305 -44.84 1.04 14.60
CA LYS A 305 -44.49 -0.04 13.67
C LYS A 305 -44.70 0.37 12.21
N LYS A 306 -45.77 1.10 11.90
CA LYS A 306 -46.08 1.60 10.54
C LYS A 306 -45.06 2.66 10.08
N GLU A 307 -44.70 3.60 10.94
CA GLU A 307 -43.66 4.61 10.65
C GLU A 307 -42.28 3.98 10.46
N MET A 308 -41.90 3.02 11.31
CA MET A 308 -40.64 2.28 11.15
C MET A 308 -40.62 1.45 9.86
N LEU A 309 -41.76 0.89 9.44
CA LEU A 309 -41.87 0.19 8.16
C LEU A 309 -41.68 1.16 6.98
N ALA A 310 -42.30 2.34 7.05
CA ALA A 310 -42.16 3.39 6.05
C ALA A 310 -40.71 3.88 5.95
N LEU A 311 -40.05 4.11 7.10
CA LEU A 311 -38.64 4.47 7.17
C LEU A 311 -37.76 3.37 6.57
N ARG A 312 -38.04 2.09 6.86
CA ARG A 312 -37.32 0.95 6.27
C ARG A 312 -37.49 0.84 4.76
N CYS A 313 -38.69 1.10 4.23
CA CYS A 313 -38.91 1.15 2.78
C CYS A 313 -38.12 2.31 2.16
N HIS A 314 -38.15 3.49 2.77
CA HIS A 314 -37.39 4.65 2.29
C HIS A 314 -35.87 4.41 2.30
N ILE A 315 -35.35 3.82 3.37
CA ILE A 315 -33.95 3.38 3.50
C ILE A 315 -33.61 2.37 2.38
N ARG A 316 -34.44 1.35 2.18
CA ARG A 316 -34.25 0.32 1.13
C ARG A 316 -34.19 0.93 -0.26
N ASP A 317 -35.10 1.85 -0.57
CA ASP A 317 -35.13 2.50 -1.89
C ASP A 317 -33.92 3.41 -2.11
N ASN A 318 -33.47 4.11 -1.07
CA ASN A 318 -32.23 4.88 -1.12
C ASN A 318 -30.99 3.97 -1.28
N VAL A 319 -30.94 2.79 -0.65
CA VAL A 319 -29.88 1.80 -0.89
C VAL A 319 -29.87 1.34 -2.33
N LYS A 320 -31.04 1.00 -2.89
CA LYS A 320 -31.15 0.56 -4.29
C LYS A 320 -30.70 1.67 -5.25
N ARG A 321 -31.15 2.90 -5.03
CA ARG A 321 -30.75 4.07 -5.82
C ARG A 321 -29.23 4.30 -5.75
N LEU A 322 -28.65 4.25 -4.56
CA LEU A 322 -27.21 4.40 -4.37
C LEU A 322 -26.43 3.25 -5.02
N SER A 323 -26.88 2.01 -4.85
CA SER A 323 -26.24 0.84 -5.46
C SER A 323 -26.26 0.93 -6.98
N ASN A 324 -27.38 1.38 -7.56
CA ASN A 324 -27.50 1.63 -8.99
C ASN A 324 -26.61 2.80 -9.43
N GLY A 325 -26.49 3.86 -8.63
CA GLY A 325 -25.57 4.97 -8.88
C GLY A 325 -24.11 4.55 -8.86
N ILE A 326 -23.71 3.71 -7.90
CA ILE A 326 -22.35 3.14 -7.81
C ILE A 326 -22.08 2.20 -8.99
N ALA A 327 -23.03 1.33 -9.35
CA ALA A 327 -22.92 0.43 -10.51
C ALA A 327 -22.82 1.20 -11.84
N LYS A 328 -23.60 2.28 -11.99
CA LYS A 328 -23.48 3.20 -13.13
C LYS A 328 -22.13 3.91 -13.15
N ALA A 329 -21.69 4.48 -12.03
CA ALA A 329 -20.39 5.15 -11.93
C ALA A 329 -19.22 4.18 -12.24
N SER A 330 -19.34 2.90 -11.85
CA SER A 330 -18.32 1.88 -12.14
C SER A 330 -18.37 1.34 -13.57
N THR A 331 -19.54 1.37 -14.25
CA THR A 331 -19.68 1.02 -15.67
C THR A 331 -19.27 2.17 -16.59
N TYR A 332 -19.53 3.43 -16.24
CA TYR A 332 -18.95 4.60 -16.92
C TYR A 332 -17.41 4.55 -16.88
N ARG A 333 -16.83 4.18 -15.73
CA ARG A 333 -15.38 3.90 -15.59
C ARG A 333 -14.87 2.72 -16.45
N GLY A 334 -15.77 1.87 -16.95
CA GLY A 334 -15.48 0.76 -17.85
C GLY A 334 -15.60 1.14 -19.33
N ALA A 335 -16.53 2.04 -19.68
CA ALA A 335 -16.78 2.48 -21.05
C ALA A 335 -15.78 3.54 -21.55
N GLU A 336 -15.20 4.36 -20.66
CA GLU A 336 -14.08 5.25 -21.00
C GLU A 336 -12.75 4.49 -21.24
N LYS A 337 -12.71 3.19 -20.92
CA LYS A 337 -11.61 2.31 -21.31
C LYS A 337 -11.88 1.80 -22.72
N GLY A 338 -11.35 2.50 -23.71
CA GLY A 338 -11.23 1.96 -25.06
C GLY A 338 -10.61 0.56 -25.06
N ASN A 339 -11.17 -0.29 -25.93
CA ASN A 339 -10.79 -1.66 -26.26
C ASN A 339 -9.33 -2.04 -25.92
N GLY A 340 -9.18 -2.93 -24.95
CA GLY A 340 -7.92 -3.58 -24.63
C GLY A 340 -8.21 -4.89 -23.91
N ASN A 341 -8.55 -5.92 -24.69
CA ASN A 341 -8.80 -7.27 -24.19
C ASN A 341 -7.47 -7.90 -23.75
N PHE A 342 -7.01 -7.62 -22.53
CA PHE A 342 -5.84 -8.29 -21.95
C PHE A 342 -6.30 -9.44 -21.05
N GLY A 343 -6.17 -10.65 -21.59
CA GLY A 343 -6.43 -11.89 -20.89
C GLY A 343 -5.59 -12.01 -19.61
N LEU A 344 -6.26 -12.35 -18.51
CA LEU A 344 -5.64 -12.73 -17.25
C LEU A 344 -4.89 -14.05 -17.42
N VAL A 345 -3.57 -13.99 -17.62
CA VAL A 345 -2.70 -15.16 -17.46
C VAL A 345 -2.43 -15.36 -15.97
N LYS A 346 -2.85 -16.51 -15.44
CA LYS A 346 -2.57 -16.94 -14.06
C LYS A 346 -1.09 -17.34 -13.95
N GLY A 347 -0.23 -16.42 -13.55
CA GLY A 347 1.15 -16.72 -13.14
C GLY A 347 1.19 -17.46 -11.80
N ARG A 348 1.88 -18.61 -11.77
CA ARG A 348 2.16 -19.38 -10.54
C ARG A 348 3.28 -18.72 -9.72
N ARG A 349 3.16 -18.88 -8.40
CA ARG A 349 4.09 -18.60 -7.29
C ARG A 349 5.56 -18.38 -7.70
N GLY A 350 6.01 -17.13 -7.63
CA GLY A 350 7.41 -16.71 -7.67
C GLY A 350 7.91 -16.20 -6.31
N CYS A 351 9.24 -16.18 -6.15
CA CYS A 351 10.00 -16.07 -4.91
C CYS A 351 9.95 -14.66 -4.28
N SER A 352 10.17 -14.57 -2.95
CA SER A 352 10.04 -13.36 -2.13
C SER A 352 10.99 -12.20 -2.48
N ARG A 353 11.96 -12.38 -3.39
CA ARG A 353 12.84 -11.31 -3.91
C ARG A 353 12.22 -10.51 -5.08
N GLN A 354 11.20 -11.05 -5.76
CA GLN A 354 10.45 -10.35 -6.82
C GLN A 354 9.54 -9.22 -6.31
N LEU A 355 9.41 -9.04 -4.99
CA LEU A 355 8.54 -8.04 -4.37
C LEU A 355 9.11 -6.62 -4.45
N ILE A 356 10.42 -6.40 -4.58
CA ILE A 356 11.01 -5.05 -4.58
C ILE A 356 10.80 -4.34 -5.93
N THR A 357 10.90 -5.08 -7.03
CA THR A 357 10.73 -4.56 -8.39
C THR A 357 9.29 -4.53 -8.86
N SER A 358 8.46 -5.48 -8.40
CA SER A 358 7.01 -5.35 -8.51
C SER A 358 6.45 -4.26 -7.60
N VAL A 359 7.27 -3.56 -6.80
CA VAL A 359 6.92 -2.33 -6.06
C VAL A 359 7.38 -1.07 -6.79
N PHE A 360 8.42 -1.14 -7.63
CA PHE A 360 8.90 0.00 -8.43
C PHE A 360 8.07 0.26 -9.70
N PHE A 361 7.82 -0.79 -10.49
CA PHE A 361 6.83 -0.74 -11.58
C PHE A 361 5.41 -0.57 -11.03
N PHE A 362 5.21 -0.88 -9.75
CA PHE A 362 3.97 -0.60 -9.03
C PHE A 362 3.96 0.75 -8.36
N ALA A 363 5.06 1.46 -8.14
CA ALA A 363 5.04 2.87 -7.78
C ALA A 363 4.53 3.67 -8.98
N ASP A 364 4.95 3.34 -10.20
CA ASP A 364 4.39 3.88 -11.45
C ASP A 364 2.93 3.41 -11.72
N ARG A 365 2.56 2.15 -11.40
CA ARG A 365 1.15 1.69 -11.52
C ARG A 365 0.24 2.12 -10.34
N LEU A 366 0.81 2.39 -9.17
CA LEU A 366 0.16 3.05 -8.02
C LEU A 366 -0.03 4.52 -8.37
N ASP A 367 0.91 5.15 -9.08
CA ASP A 367 0.75 6.49 -9.60
C ASP A 367 -0.53 6.54 -10.44
N VAL A 368 -0.81 5.55 -11.30
CA VAL A 368 -2.10 5.47 -12.02
C VAL A 368 -3.31 5.25 -11.09
N ARG A 369 -3.20 4.47 -9.99
CA ARG A 369 -4.33 4.25 -9.05
C ARG A 369 -4.57 5.42 -8.09
N ILE A 370 -3.51 6.11 -7.69
CA ILE A 370 -3.48 7.26 -6.79
C ILE A 370 -3.83 8.53 -7.56
N GLN A 371 -3.31 8.73 -8.77
CA GLN A 371 -3.77 9.75 -9.74
C GLN A 371 -5.25 9.59 -10.08
N ARG A 372 -5.77 8.35 -10.14
CA ARG A 372 -7.22 8.08 -10.30
C ARG A 372 -8.03 8.43 -9.06
N LEU A 373 -7.54 8.10 -7.86
CA LEU A 373 -8.16 8.53 -6.60
C LEU A 373 -8.17 10.06 -6.49
N GLN A 374 -7.12 10.73 -6.99
CA GLN A 374 -6.96 12.17 -7.01
C GLN A 374 -7.86 12.88 -8.03
N GLN A 375 -8.07 12.31 -9.23
CA GLN A 375 -9.04 12.85 -10.20
C GLN A 375 -10.49 12.72 -9.70
N ASP A 376 -10.81 11.64 -9.00
CA ASP A 376 -12.12 11.43 -8.36
C ASP A 376 -12.39 12.40 -7.19
N ILE A 377 -11.33 12.88 -6.51
CA ILE A 377 -11.38 13.90 -5.45
C ILE A 377 -11.53 15.31 -6.08
N LEU A 378 -10.79 15.61 -7.15
CA LEU A 378 -10.83 16.90 -7.84
C LEU A 378 -12.12 17.14 -8.64
N ASN A 379 -12.70 16.12 -9.26
CA ASN A 379 -13.97 16.22 -9.98
C ASN A 379 -15.17 16.55 -9.06
N VAL A 380 -15.03 16.39 -7.74
CA VAL A 380 -16.02 16.83 -6.75
C VAL A 380 -15.79 18.28 -6.31
N ALA A 381 -14.54 18.73 -6.28
CA ALA A 381 -14.19 20.11 -5.95
C ALA A 381 -14.49 21.09 -7.10
N ALA A 382 -14.50 20.61 -8.36
CA ALA A 382 -14.69 21.42 -9.57
C ALA A 382 -16.17 21.64 -9.98
N HIS A 383 -17.15 21.21 -9.17
CA HIS A 383 -18.55 21.59 -9.37
C HIS A 383 -18.97 22.66 -8.34
N PRO A 384 -18.73 23.96 -8.62
CA PRO A 384 -19.45 24.98 -7.90
C PRO A 384 -20.94 24.72 -8.13
N LYS A 385 -21.70 24.58 -7.04
CA LYS A 385 -23.17 24.56 -7.12
C LYS A 385 -23.58 25.78 -7.96
N PRO A 386 -24.45 25.65 -8.97
CA PRO A 386 -25.03 26.84 -9.58
C PRO A 386 -25.66 27.68 -8.47
N ALA A 387 -25.29 28.96 -8.43
CA ALA A 387 -25.80 29.90 -7.46
C ALA A 387 -27.33 29.81 -7.47
N ARG A 388 -27.93 29.41 -6.34
CA ARG A 388 -29.38 29.50 -6.19
C ARG A 388 -29.73 30.99 -6.32
N PRO A 389 -30.68 31.38 -7.17
CA PRO A 389 -31.17 32.75 -7.17
C PRO A 389 -31.68 33.08 -5.76
N ARG A 390 -31.27 34.25 -5.24
CA ARG A 390 -31.78 34.75 -3.97
C ARG A 390 -33.31 34.85 -4.08
N PRO A 391 -34.07 34.32 -3.12
CA PRO A 391 -35.49 34.60 -3.08
C PRO A 391 -35.70 36.10 -2.91
N PRO A 392 -36.75 36.69 -3.52
CA PRO A 392 -37.08 38.10 -3.33
C PRO A 392 -37.29 38.39 -1.85
N LEU A 393 -36.80 39.55 -1.40
CA LEU A 393 -37.02 40.11 -0.06
C LEU A 393 -38.54 40.13 0.23
N GLN A 394 -39.03 39.16 0.99
CA GLN A 394 -40.34 39.24 1.62
C GLN A 394 -40.20 39.93 2.98
N HIS A 395 -41.14 40.84 3.23
CA HIS A 395 -41.25 41.71 4.40
C HIS A 395 -40.79 41.08 5.72
N GLN A 396 -39.96 41.82 6.45
CA GLN A 396 -39.60 41.56 7.84
C GLN A 396 -40.88 41.42 8.69
N GLN A 397 -41.13 40.24 9.24
CA GLN A 397 -42.02 40.11 10.39
C GLN A 397 -41.25 40.55 11.65
N PRO A 398 -41.86 41.33 12.56
CA PRO A 398 -41.18 41.77 13.77
C PRO A 398 -40.91 40.59 14.73
N LEU A 399 -39.73 40.61 15.34
CA LEU A 399 -39.27 39.64 16.34
C LEU A 399 -40.25 39.55 17.53
N PRO A 400 -40.49 38.35 18.09
CA PRO A 400 -41.31 38.21 19.29
C PRO A 400 -40.61 38.84 20.51
N LYS A 401 -41.37 39.57 21.32
CA LYS A 401 -40.92 40.27 22.54
C LYS A 401 -40.24 39.32 23.54
N PRO A 402 -39.22 39.76 24.29
CA PRO A 402 -38.55 38.95 25.30
C PRO A 402 -39.48 38.59 26.46
N ARG A 403 -39.37 37.37 26.98
CA ARG A 403 -40.12 36.89 28.16
C ARG A 403 -39.66 37.60 29.44
N PRO A 404 -40.58 37.85 30.40
CA PRO A 404 -40.23 38.42 31.70
C PRO A 404 -39.42 37.43 32.58
N PRO A 405 -38.61 37.94 33.53
CA PRO A 405 -37.69 37.14 34.33
C PRO A 405 -38.40 36.24 35.34
N LEU A 406 -37.89 35.01 35.50
CA LEU A 406 -38.36 34.02 36.46
C LEU A 406 -38.09 34.47 37.91
N ARG A 407 -39.14 34.49 38.73
CA ARG A 407 -39.10 34.69 40.19
C ARG A 407 -38.30 33.59 40.88
N HIS A 408 -37.54 34.00 41.90
CA HIS A 408 -36.81 33.20 42.88
C HIS A 408 -37.50 31.87 43.25
N GLN A 409 -36.79 30.75 43.04
CA GLN A 409 -37.06 29.48 43.71
C GLN A 409 -35.87 29.10 44.59
N GLN A 410 -36.20 28.57 45.76
CA GLN A 410 -35.35 28.30 46.92
C GLN A 410 -34.27 27.22 46.68
N PRO A 411 -33.20 27.17 47.51
CA PRO A 411 -32.08 26.27 47.28
C PRO A 411 -32.40 24.80 47.58
N PHE A 412 -31.86 23.90 46.74
CA PHE A 412 -31.96 22.45 46.85
C PHE A 412 -31.38 21.90 48.16
N PRO A 413 -32.00 20.89 48.80
CA PRO A 413 -31.43 20.23 49.98
C PRO A 413 -30.28 19.28 49.61
N LYS A 414 -29.21 19.32 50.41
CA LYS A 414 -28.02 18.44 50.33
C LYS A 414 -28.41 16.94 50.46
N PRO A 415 -27.74 16.03 49.74
CA PRO A 415 -28.03 14.60 49.85
C PRO A 415 -27.56 14.02 51.20
N ARG A 416 -28.45 13.27 51.88
CA ARG A 416 -28.14 12.46 53.07
C ARG A 416 -27.39 11.17 52.67
N PRO A 417 -26.49 10.66 53.52
CA PRO A 417 -25.66 9.49 53.21
C PRO A 417 -26.49 8.20 53.23
N ARG A 418 -26.36 7.37 52.19
CA ARG A 418 -26.98 6.04 52.17
C ARG A 418 -26.01 4.98 52.69
N SER A 419 -26.42 4.47 53.85
CA SER A 419 -26.12 3.22 54.51
C SER A 419 -25.64 2.04 53.67
N GLN A 420 -24.71 1.31 54.28
CA GLN A 420 -24.24 -0.04 53.95
C GLN A 420 -25.39 -0.97 53.54
N ARG A 421 -25.36 -1.48 52.30
CA ARG A 421 -26.20 -2.61 51.91
C ARG A 421 -25.48 -3.93 52.17
N ARG A 422 -26.07 -4.67 53.11
CA ARG A 422 -25.81 -6.08 53.43
C ARG A 422 -25.90 -6.95 52.17
N LYS A 423 -24.97 -7.91 52.07
CA LYS A 423 -24.99 -9.02 51.13
C LYS A 423 -26.15 -9.97 51.50
N THR A 424 -27.04 -10.26 50.56
CA THR A 424 -28.02 -11.35 50.68
C THR A 424 -27.91 -12.26 49.47
N TRP A 425 -27.77 -13.56 49.74
CA TRP A 425 -27.49 -14.64 48.80
C TRP A 425 -28.73 -15.15 48.06
N CYS A 426 -28.51 -15.70 46.87
CA CYS A 426 -29.49 -16.42 46.05
C CYS A 426 -29.76 -17.82 46.63
N PRO A 427 -31.02 -18.24 46.84
CA PRO A 427 -31.34 -19.59 47.27
C PRO A 427 -31.29 -20.53 46.05
N GLY A 428 -30.20 -21.28 45.88
CA GLY A 428 -30.13 -22.25 44.77
C GLY A 428 -28.82 -22.98 44.51
N CYS A 429 -27.69 -22.63 45.14
CA CYS A 429 -26.48 -23.45 45.07
C CYS A 429 -25.60 -23.32 46.31
N ARG A 430 -25.20 -24.47 46.87
CA ARG A 430 -24.36 -24.61 48.07
C ARG A 430 -22.87 -24.46 47.70
N ARG A 431 -22.19 -23.57 48.43
CA ARG A 431 -20.72 -23.40 48.62
C ARG A 431 -19.90 -22.82 47.44
N GLN A 432 -18.78 -22.11 47.65
CA GLN A 432 -18.35 -21.09 48.63
C GLN A 432 -17.14 -20.38 47.98
N ALA A 433 -16.90 -19.12 48.37
CA ALA A 433 -15.97 -18.17 47.75
C ALA A 433 -14.48 -18.49 47.86
N CYS A 434 -13.70 -18.06 46.86
CA CYS A 434 -12.31 -17.57 46.89
C CYS A 434 -12.17 -16.64 45.66
N GLY A 435 -11.63 -15.43 45.66
CA GLY A 435 -10.53 -14.88 46.45
C GLY A 435 -9.35 -14.56 45.51
N ALA A 436 -9.24 -13.29 45.10
CA ALA A 436 -8.07 -12.56 44.57
C ALA A 436 -7.16 -13.18 43.48
N SER A 437 -7.05 -12.46 42.35
CA SER A 437 -5.79 -12.08 41.65
C SER A 437 -6.09 -10.87 40.77
#